data_AF-A0AA86V738-F1
#
_entry.id   AF-A0AA86V738-F1
#
_cell.length_a   1.000
_cell.length_b   1.000
_cell.length_c   1.000
_cell.angle_alpha   90.00
_cell.angle_beta   90.00
_cell.angle_gamma   90.00
#
_symmetry.space_group_name_H-M   'P 1'
#
loop_
_entity.id
_entity.type
_entity.pdbx_description
1 polymer ?
#
loop_
_entity_poly.entity_id
_entity_poly.type
_entity_poly.pdbx_seq_one_letter_code
_entity_poly.pdbx_strand_id
1 'polypeptide(L)'
;MNIFHMQLQQMSLTLEIQEVQNQIQLAKHQRQITNASINSKSTHKYIQRARWSYQEDQDLLELVKQFGITSYAAIYESMPHKYKDQIYFRIRYLRNQFRFNRTCCTMNQKWFEFFLQNNK
;
A
#
# COMPACT_ATOMS: atom_id res chain seq x y z
N MET A 1 52.33 -38.64 24.52
CA MET A 1 51.18 -37.71 24.36
C MET A 1 49.96 -38.36 25.00
N ASN A 2 49.32 -37.67 25.94
CA ASN A 2 48.37 -38.27 26.86
C ASN A 2 46.94 -38.21 26.27
N ILE A 3 46.42 -39.37 25.85
CA ILE A 3 45.13 -39.51 25.14
C ILE A 3 43.98 -38.85 25.92
N PHE A 4 44.02 -38.91 27.25
CA PHE A 4 43.03 -38.27 28.13
C PHE A 4 43.00 -36.75 28.00
N HIS A 5 44.15 -36.09 27.81
CA HIS A 5 44.21 -34.64 27.63
C HIS A 5 43.55 -34.22 26.31
N MET A 6 43.74 -35.00 25.25
CA MET A 6 43.13 -34.75 23.95
C MET A 6 41.62 -34.98 23.98
N GLN A 7 41.15 -36.00 24.72
CA GLN A 7 39.72 -36.25 24.93
C GLN A 7 39.05 -35.14 25.75
N LEU A 8 39.71 -34.64 26.80
CA LEU A 8 39.21 -33.52 27.60
C LEU A 8 39.11 -32.23 26.76
N GLN A 9 40.11 -31.95 25.93
CA GLN A 9 40.10 -30.79 25.03
C GLN A 9 39.03 -30.93 23.92
N GLN A 10 38.80 -32.14 23.41
CA GLN A 10 37.73 -32.40 22.45
C GLN A 10 36.34 -32.23 23.10
N MET A 11 36.17 -32.70 24.33
CA MET A 11 34.92 -32.58 25.08
C MET A 11 34.60 -31.11 25.42
N SER A 12 35.59 -30.31 25.81
CA SER A 12 35.39 -28.87 26.05
C SER A 12 34.95 -28.14 24.79
N LEU A 13 35.61 -28.42 23.65
CA LEU A 13 35.25 -27.83 22.36
C LEU A 13 33.82 -28.20 21.93
N THR A 14 33.38 -29.44 22.18
CA THR A 14 32.00 -29.84 21.85
C THR A 14 30.95 -29.13 22.70
N LEU A 15 31.24 -28.85 23.97
CA LEU A 15 30.34 -28.11 24.85
C LEU A 15 30.21 -26.66 24.40
N GLU A 16 31.30 -26.02 24.00
CA GLU A 16 31.29 -24.65 23.46
C GLU A 16 30.49 -24.57 22.14
N ILE A 17 30.67 -25.54 21.23
CA ILE A 17 29.90 -25.58 19.98
C ILE A 17 28.41 -25.74 20.26
N GLN A 18 28.03 -26.58 21.22
CA GLN A 18 26.64 -26.80 21.60
C GLN A 18 26.03 -25.53 22.23
N GLU A 19 26.78 -24.81 23.05
CA GLU A 19 26.33 -23.55 23.65
C GLU A 19 26.09 -22.47 22.59
N VAL A 20 26.99 -22.32 21.63
CA VAL A 20 26.81 -21.38 20.51
C VAL A 20 25.58 -21.73 19.67
N GLN A 21 25.33 -23.02 19.41
CA GLN A 21 24.13 -23.47 18.71
C GLN A 21 22.85 -23.10 19.47
N ASN A 22 22.83 -23.28 20.79
CA ASN A 22 21.70 -22.90 21.64
C ASN A 22 21.44 -21.38 21.59
N GLN A 23 22.49 -20.56 21.66
CA GLN A 23 22.35 -19.10 21.53
C GLN A 23 21.78 -18.68 20.17
N ILE A 24 22.20 -19.34 19.08
CA ILE A 24 21.65 -19.09 17.75
C ILE A 24 20.15 -19.44 17.69
N GLN A 25 19.73 -20.53 18.32
CA GLN A 25 18.31 -20.93 18.34
C GLN A 25 17.46 -19.95 19.14
N LEU A 26 17.93 -19.50 20.31
CA LEU A 26 17.26 -18.48 21.11
C LEU A 26 17.11 -17.16 20.34
N ALA A 27 18.15 -16.72 19.64
CA ALA A 27 18.11 -15.53 18.79
C ALA A 27 17.12 -15.66 17.62
N LYS A 28 17.01 -16.84 17.00
CA LYS A 28 16.03 -17.13 15.93
C LYS A 28 14.60 -17.05 16.46
N HIS A 29 14.34 -17.64 17.63
CA HIS A 29 13.01 -17.61 18.25
C HIS A 29 12.60 -16.18 18.65
N GLN A 30 13.52 -15.40 19.23
CA GLN A 30 13.26 -14.00 19.56
C GLN A 30 12.92 -13.15 18.33
N ARG A 31 13.61 -13.36 17.20
CA ARG A 31 13.30 -12.69 15.92
C ARG A 31 11.91 -13.06 15.37
N GLN A 32 11.47 -14.30 15.55
CA GLN A 32 10.13 -14.73 15.15
C GLN A 32 9.05 -14.04 16.01
N ILE A 33 9.26 -13.93 17.32
CA ILE A 33 8.35 -13.23 18.24
C ILE A 33 8.23 -11.74 17.88
N THR A 34 9.35 -11.07 17.58
CA THR A 34 9.30 -9.64 17.20
C THR A 34 8.55 -9.42 15.89
N ASN A 35 8.74 -10.29 14.90
CA ASN A 35 8.02 -10.20 13.62
C ASN A 35 6.52 -10.45 13.78
N ALA A 36 6.13 -11.41 14.63
CA ALA A 36 4.73 -11.66 14.96
C ALA A 36 4.10 -10.47 15.73
N SER A 37 4.85 -9.83 16.65
CA SER A 37 4.37 -8.66 17.40
C SER A 37 4.23 -7.42 16.52
N ILE A 38 5.14 -7.18 15.58
CA ILE A 38 5.08 -6.05 14.61
C ILE A 38 3.82 -6.15 13.73
N ASN A 39 3.40 -7.37 13.37
CA ASN A 39 2.21 -7.59 12.54
C ASN A 39 0.88 -7.27 13.27
N SER A 40 0.89 -7.20 14.60
CA SER A 40 -0.29 -6.91 15.44
C SER A 40 -0.47 -5.43 15.80
N LYS A 41 0.57 -4.60 15.62
CA LYS A 41 0.58 -3.18 16.01
C LYS A 41 0.48 -2.20 14.83
N SER A 42 0.35 -2.70 13.60
CA SER A 42 0.10 -1.88 12.42
C SER A 42 -1.38 -1.51 12.31
N THR A 43 -1.85 -0.65 13.22
CA THR A 43 -3.11 0.11 13.04
C THR A 43 -2.98 1.23 12.01
N HIS A 44 -2.00 1.15 11.11
CA HIS A 44 -2.20 1.73 9.79
C HIS A 44 -3.25 0.86 9.12
N LYS A 45 -4.51 1.31 9.16
CA LYS A 45 -5.47 1.02 8.10
C LYS A 45 -4.66 1.13 6.83
N TYR A 46 -4.31 -0.02 6.24
CA TYR A 46 -3.80 -0.04 4.89
C TYR A 46 -4.90 0.65 4.13
N ILE A 47 -4.67 1.91 3.76
CA ILE A 47 -5.39 2.55 2.69
C ILE A 47 -5.02 1.64 1.54
N GLN A 48 -5.80 0.57 1.34
CA GLN A 48 -5.77 -0.20 0.13
C GLN A 48 -5.89 0.87 -0.92
N ARG A 49 -4.78 1.09 -1.64
CA ARG A 49 -4.75 1.98 -2.79
C ARG A 49 -5.76 1.35 -3.72
N ALA A 50 -7.01 1.82 -3.64
CA ALA A 50 -8.11 1.20 -4.34
C ALA A 50 -7.69 1.16 -5.80
N ARG A 51 -7.62 -0.05 -6.35
CA ARG A 51 -7.34 -0.24 -7.76
C ARG A 51 -8.61 0.21 -8.47
N TRP A 52 -8.62 1.46 -8.90
CA TRP A 52 -9.71 2.00 -9.72
C TRP A 52 -9.73 1.23 -11.04
N SER A 53 -10.87 0.61 -11.33
CA SER A 53 -11.13 0.03 -12.65
C SER A 53 -11.50 1.14 -13.64
N TYR A 54 -11.37 0.85 -14.93
CA TYR A 54 -11.79 1.78 -15.97
C TYR A 54 -13.28 2.13 -15.87
N GLN A 55 -14.12 1.13 -15.54
CA GLN A 55 -15.56 1.36 -15.36
C GLN A 55 -15.83 2.31 -14.20
N GLU A 56 -15.16 2.11 -13.06
CA GLU A 56 -15.32 2.99 -11.90
C GLU A 56 -14.88 4.44 -12.19
N ASP A 57 -13.86 4.62 -13.05
CA ASP A 57 -13.49 5.96 -13.52
C ASP A 57 -14.57 6.57 -14.41
N GLN A 58 -15.21 5.80 -15.30
CA GLN A 58 -16.31 6.29 -16.12
C GLN A 58 -17.51 6.69 -15.26
N ASP A 59 -17.92 5.82 -14.33
CA ASP A 59 -19.03 6.09 -13.42
C ASP A 59 -18.75 7.35 -12.59
N LEU A 60 -17.52 7.49 -12.07
CA LEU A 60 -17.10 8.69 -11.34
C LEU A 60 -17.16 9.95 -12.21
N LEU A 61 -16.75 9.87 -13.48
CA LEU A 61 -16.81 11.00 -14.41
C LEU A 61 -18.25 11.37 -14.77
N GLU A 62 -19.15 10.41 -14.93
CA GLU A 62 -20.58 10.65 -15.15
C GLU A 62 -21.23 11.32 -13.94
N LEU A 63 -20.90 10.89 -12.73
CA LEU A 63 -21.38 11.52 -11.50
C LEU A 63 -20.84 12.94 -11.33
N VAL A 64 -19.56 13.18 -11.65
CA VAL A 64 -18.99 14.54 -11.67
C VAL A 64 -19.67 15.41 -12.73
N LYS A 65 -20.07 14.83 -13.87
CA LYS A 65 -20.83 15.53 -14.91
C LYS A 65 -22.24 15.88 -14.44
N GLN A 66 -22.90 14.99 -13.70
CA GLN A 66 -24.27 15.16 -13.23
C GLN A 66 -24.36 16.15 -12.05
N PHE A 67 -23.50 16.01 -11.04
CA PHE A 67 -23.56 16.77 -9.79
C PHE A 67 -22.59 17.96 -9.74
N GLY A 68 -21.65 18.04 -10.67
CA GLY A 68 -20.58 19.03 -10.68
C GLY A 68 -19.42 18.69 -9.75
N ILE A 69 -18.27 19.32 -9.99
CA ILE A 69 -17.02 19.03 -9.26
C ILE A 69 -17.02 19.52 -7.80
N THR A 70 -17.94 20.42 -7.45
CA THR A 70 -18.05 21.02 -6.11
C THR A 70 -18.90 20.17 -5.16
N SER A 71 -19.72 19.25 -5.69
CA SER A 71 -20.69 18.47 -4.92
C SER A 71 -20.20 17.04 -4.62
N TYR A 72 -19.06 16.93 -3.91
CA TYR A 72 -18.47 15.64 -3.56
C TYR A 72 -19.36 14.75 -2.68
N ALA A 73 -20.26 15.34 -1.89
CA ALA A 73 -21.18 14.60 -1.04
C ALA A 73 -22.17 13.77 -1.87
N ALA A 74 -22.78 14.38 -2.90
CA ALA A 74 -23.71 13.70 -3.79
C ALA A 74 -23.04 12.57 -4.61
N ILE A 75 -21.80 12.80 -5.05
CA ILE A 75 -21.00 11.77 -5.75
C ILE A 75 -20.70 10.59 -4.82
N TYR A 76 -20.37 10.87 -3.55
CA TYR A 76 -20.11 9.82 -2.55
C TYR A 76 -21.37 8.99 -2.25
N GLU A 77 -22.52 9.64 -2.08
CA GLU A 77 -23.80 8.94 -1.87
C GLU A 77 -24.14 8.01 -3.04
N SER A 78 -23.71 8.36 -4.25
CA SER A 78 -23.90 7.55 -5.45
C SER A 78 -22.89 6.39 -5.59
N MET A 79 -21.79 6.39 -4.83
CA MET A 79 -20.75 5.33 -4.86
C MET A 79 -20.47 4.76 -3.46
N PRO A 80 -21.39 3.98 -2.87
CA PRO A 80 -21.25 3.46 -1.51
C PRO A 80 -20.05 2.50 -1.35
N HIS A 81 -19.53 1.96 -2.45
CA HIS A 81 -18.38 1.06 -2.46
C HIS A 81 -17.02 1.77 -2.38
N LYS A 82 -16.98 3.11 -2.42
CA LYS A 82 -15.74 3.90 -2.32
C LYS A 82 -15.81 4.87 -1.16
N TYR A 83 -14.67 5.08 -0.49
CA TYR A 83 -14.59 6.06 0.59
C TYR A 83 -14.49 7.49 0.03
N LYS A 84 -15.03 8.46 0.77
CA LYS A 84 -14.99 9.89 0.42
C LYS A 84 -13.59 10.38 0.03
N ASP A 85 -12.58 9.99 0.78
CA ASP A 85 -11.19 10.37 0.50
C ASP A 85 -10.70 9.76 -0.81
N GLN A 86 -11.06 8.51 -1.11
CA GLN A 86 -10.66 7.85 -2.37
C GLN A 86 -11.25 8.56 -3.58
N ILE A 87 -12.53 8.96 -3.50
CA ILE A 87 -13.22 9.73 -4.54
C ILE A 87 -12.53 11.08 -4.73
N TYR A 88 -12.29 11.81 -3.64
CA TYR A 88 -11.61 13.11 -3.69
C TYR A 88 -10.21 13.02 -4.32
N PHE A 89 -9.39 12.08 -3.86
CA PHE A 89 -8.04 11.87 -4.41
C PHE A 89 -8.09 11.41 -5.86
N ARG A 90 -9.09 10.60 -6.25
CA ARG A 90 -9.24 10.17 -7.65
C ARG A 90 -9.63 11.32 -8.57
N ILE A 91 -10.61 12.14 -8.20
CA ILE A 91 -11.00 13.33 -8.96
C ILE A 91 -9.81 14.29 -9.09
N ARG A 92 -9.07 14.50 -8.00
CA ARG A 92 -7.84 15.33 -8.01
C ARG A 92 -6.77 14.74 -8.95
N TYR A 93 -6.57 13.42 -8.92
CA TYR A 93 -5.64 12.73 -9.80
C TYR A 93 -6.05 12.86 -11.27
N LEU A 94 -7.30 12.55 -11.61
CA LEU A 94 -7.85 12.69 -12.97
C LEU A 94 -7.67 14.13 -13.47
N ARG A 95 -8.04 15.13 -12.66
CA ARG A 95 -7.85 16.55 -12.99
C ARG A 95 -6.39 16.92 -13.25
N ASN A 96 -5.45 16.36 -12.49
CA ASN A 96 -4.02 16.61 -12.69
C ASN A 96 -3.48 15.88 -13.92
N GLN A 97 -3.89 14.64 -14.17
CA GLN A 97 -3.54 13.91 -15.38
C GLN A 97 -3.94 14.69 -16.64
N PHE A 98 -5.16 15.24 -16.68
CA PHE A 98 -5.61 16.07 -17.81
C PHE A 98 -4.91 17.43 -17.93
N ARG A 99 -4.30 17.95 -16.85
CA ARG A 99 -3.46 19.17 -16.92
C ARG A 99 -2.07 18.91 -17.50
N PHE A 100 -1.53 17.71 -17.32
CA PHE A 100 -0.17 17.35 -17.75
C PHE A 100 -0.12 16.58 -19.08
N ASN A 101 -1.20 15.90 -19.49
CA ASN A 101 -1.25 15.19 -20.77
C ASN A 101 -1.62 16.12 -21.94
N ARG A 102 -0.66 16.92 -22.41
CA ARG A 102 -0.68 17.48 -23.78
C ARG A 102 -0.05 16.52 -24.81
N THR A 103 0.32 15.31 -24.43
CA THR A 103 1.08 14.39 -25.29
C THR A 103 0.71 12.92 -25.05
N CYS A 104 -0.49 12.49 -25.45
CA CYS A 104 -0.72 11.21 -26.12
C CYS A 104 -2.18 11.07 -26.55
N CYS A 105 -2.37 10.37 -27.66
CA CYS A 105 -3.44 10.59 -28.62
C CYS A 105 -4.83 10.03 -28.21
N THR A 106 -5.85 10.69 -28.76
CA THR A 106 -7.21 10.24 -29.12
C THR A 106 -8.40 10.21 -28.15
N MET A 107 -8.30 10.56 -26.86
CA MET A 107 -9.52 10.75 -26.04
C MET A 107 -9.42 11.95 -25.08
N ASN A 108 -10.39 12.86 -25.20
CA ASN A 108 -10.73 13.94 -24.25
C ASN A 108 -9.98 15.29 -24.27
N GLN A 109 -9.72 15.86 -25.46
CA GLN A 109 -9.47 17.31 -25.54
C GLN A 109 -10.78 18.12 -25.61
N LYS A 110 -11.80 17.65 -26.35
CA LYS A 110 -13.08 18.35 -26.51
C LYS A 110 -13.93 18.42 -25.23
N TRP A 111 -13.87 17.39 -24.38
CA TRP A 111 -14.71 17.30 -23.19
C TRP A 111 -14.22 18.20 -22.05
N PHE A 112 -12.90 18.35 -21.89
CA PHE A 112 -12.32 19.24 -20.88
C PHE A 112 -12.53 20.73 -21.22
N GLU A 113 -12.50 21.10 -22.50
CA GLU A 113 -12.85 22.45 -22.95
C GLU A 113 -14.33 22.76 -22.73
N PHE A 114 -15.23 21.79 -23.01
CA PHE A 114 -16.65 21.90 -22.68
C PHE A 114 -16.88 22.07 -21.17
N PHE A 115 -16.14 21.33 -20.32
CA PHE A 115 -16.26 21.42 -18.86
C PHE A 115 -15.83 22.80 -18.32
N LEU A 116 -14.78 23.41 -18.89
CA LEU A 116 -14.32 24.76 -18.51
C LEU A 116 -15.21 25.89 -19.05
N GLN A 117 -15.88 25.68 -20.19
CA GLN A 117 -16.79 26.67 -20.77
C GLN A 117 -18.14 26.75 -20.04
N ASN A 118 -18.63 25.66 -19.45
CA ASN A 118 -19.95 25.61 -18.82
C ASN A 118 -19.96 25.84 -17.31
N ASN A 119 -18.83 26.19 -16.69
CA ASN A 119 -18.73 26.43 -15.23
C ASN A 119 -17.91 27.70 -14.91
N LYS A 120 -18.20 28.81 -15.58
CA LYS A 120 -17.77 30.17 -15.19
C LYS A 120 -18.96 30.98 -14.69
#